data_AF-A0A7S2GE50-F1
#
_entry.id   AF-A0A7S2GE50-F1
#
_cell.length_a   1.000
_cell.length_b   1.000
_cell.length_c   1.000
_cell.angle_alpha   90.00
_cell.angle_beta   90.00
_cell.angle_gamma   90.00
#
_symmetry.space_group_name_H-M   'P 1'
#
loop_
_entity.id
_entity.type
_entity.pdbx_description
1 polymer ?
#
loop_
_entity_poly.entity_id
_entity_poly.type
_entity_poly.pdbx_seq_one_letter_code
_entity_poly.pdbx_strand_id
1 'polypeptide(L)'
;NDDHWDEFQALAMQDAMEPLFLEYGVNVVFVGHVHAYERTYPVANGQTSMASGVTYVTIGDGGNREGHSDSYLAKPDWSAYRNGTEFGHGRVQFYNATTAIWQWRRDVDAEPTSADEAVWTNNFL
;
A
#
# COMPACT_ATOMS: atom_id res chain seq x y z
N ASN A 1 -7.91 6.71 3.24
CA ASN A 1 -9.22 6.46 3.88
C ASN A 1 -9.38 7.42 5.06
N ASP A 2 -10.58 7.71 5.57
CA ASP A 2 -10.76 8.49 6.83
C ASP A 2 -11.00 7.61 8.07
N ASP A 3 -11.25 6.30 7.91
CA ASP A 3 -11.20 5.33 9.00
C ASP A 3 -9.76 5.20 9.53
N HIS A 4 -9.64 5.16 10.87
CA HIS A 4 -8.36 5.01 11.58
C HIS A 4 -7.29 6.06 11.19
N TRP A 5 -7.74 7.23 10.71
CA TRP A 5 -6.88 8.36 10.39
C TRP A 5 -6.37 9.06 11.67
N ASP A 6 -5.09 9.45 11.68
CA ASP A 6 -4.45 10.26 12.74
C ASP A 6 -4.49 9.60 14.13
N GLU A 7 -4.42 8.27 14.17
CA GLU A 7 -4.36 7.50 15.41
C GLU A 7 -2.95 7.51 16.03
N PHE A 8 -2.87 7.79 17.33
CA PHE A 8 -1.60 7.93 18.05
C PHE A 8 -0.67 6.72 17.88
N GLN A 9 -1.20 5.50 17.93
CA GLN A 9 -0.38 4.29 17.81
C GLN A 9 0.25 4.16 16.42
N ALA A 10 -0.49 4.51 15.36
CA ALA A 10 0.00 4.48 13.99
C ALA A 10 1.08 5.54 13.77
N LEU A 11 0.83 6.77 14.24
CA LEU A 11 1.80 7.88 14.14
C LEU A 11 3.07 7.59 14.94
N ALA A 12 2.95 7.09 16.17
CA ALA A 12 4.11 6.74 17.01
C ALA A 12 4.95 5.61 16.39
N MET A 13 4.31 4.64 15.73
CA MET A 13 5.01 3.60 14.98
C MET A 13 5.72 4.17 13.75
N GLN A 14 5.06 5.05 13.00
CA GLN A 14 5.65 5.71 11.85
C GLN A 14 6.90 6.50 12.25
N ASP A 15 6.80 7.36 13.27
CA ASP A 15 7.92 8.17 13.76
C ASP A 15 9.11 7.32 14.22
N ALA A 16 8.85 6.15 14.82
CA ALA A 16 9.90 5.25 15.30
C ALA A 16 10.53 4.39 14.18
N MET A 17 9.74 3.96 13.20
CA MET A 17 10.14 2.93 12.23
C MET A 17 10.46 3.46 10.84
N GLU A 18 9.81 4.53 10.37
CA GLU A 18 10.07 5.12 9.05
C GLU A 18 11.54 5.50 8.86
N PRO A 19 12.25 6.08 9.85
CA PRO A 19 13.69 6.34 9.71
C PRO A 19 14.50 5.08 9.41
N LEU A 20 14.18 3.95 10.06
CA LEU A 20 14.85 2.67 9.82
C LEU A 20 14.52 2.10 8.44
N PHE A 21 13.25 2.21 8.00
CA PHE A 21 12.86 1.77 6.67
C PHE A 21 13.61 2.52 5.57
N LEU A 22 13.77 3.84 5.74
CA LEU A 22 14.52 4.68 4.83
C LEU A 22 16.03 4.37 4.88
N GLU A 23 16.61 4.20 6.07
CA GLU A 23 18.03 3.89 6.25
C GLU A 23 18.42 2.56 5.61
N TYR A 24 17.60 1.53 5.78
CA TYR A 24 17.86 0.18 5.27
C TYR A 24 17.25 -0.08 3.90
N GLY A 25 16.68 0.93 3.25
CA GLY A 25 16.22 0.84 1.86
C GLY A 25 15.03 -0.10 1.63
N VAL A 26 14.10 -0.17 2.59
CA VAL A 26 12.87 -0.96 2.46
C VAL A 26 12.07 -0.47 1.25
N ASN A 27 11.75 -1.37 0.32
CA ASN A 27 11.03 -0.98 -0.90
C ASN A 27 9.53 -0.86 -0.67
N VAL A 28 8.96 -1.76 0.11
CA VAL A 28 7.52 -1.85 0.35
C VAL A 28 7.20 -2.28 1.78
N VAL A 29 6.13 -1.71 2.33
CA VAL A 29 5.51 -2.14 3.58
C VAL A 29 4.05 -2.53 3.27
N PHE A 30 3.66 -3.74 3.64
CA PHE A 30 2.27 -4.22 3.54
C PHE A 30 1.59 -4.14 4.90
N VAL A 31 0.39 -3.56 4.93
CA VAL A 31 -0.44 -3.44 6.14
C VAL A 31 -1.89 -3.80 5.84
N GLY A 32 -2.63 -4.24 6.86
CA GLY A 32 -4.07 -4.47 6.78
C GLY A 32 -4.83 -3.41 7.58
N HIS A 33 -5.73 -3.88 8.47
CA HIS A 33 -6.53 -3.07 9.40
C HIS A 33 -7.65 -2.25 8.74
N VAL A 34 -7.34 -1.26 7.91
CA VAL A 34 -8.37 -0.52 7.15
C VAL A 34 -8.94 -1.46 6.09
N HIS A 35 -10.26 -1.61 6.02
CA HIS A 35 -10.94 -2.56 5.12
C HIS A 35 -11.08 -2.02 3.69
N ALA A 36 -9.94 -1.65 3.12
CA ALA A 36 -9.81 -1.09 1.79
C ALA A 36 -8.44 -1.44 1.20
N TYR A 37 -8.30 -1.22 -0.10
CA TYR A 37 -7.04 -1.19 -0.80
C TYR A 37 -6.55 0.25 -0.97
N GLU A 38 -5.28 0.51 -0.64
CA GLU A 38 -4.62 1.78 -0.95
C GLU A 38 -3.12 1.56 -1.16
N ARG A 39 -2.57 2.08 -2.25
CA ARG A 39 -1.12 2.07 -2.54
C ARG A 39 -0.61 3.49 -2.68
N THR A 40 0.49 3.79 -2.02
CA THR A 40 1.17 5.07 -2.17
C THR A 40 2.12 5.08 -3.38
N TYR A 41 2.55 6.25 -3.81
CA TYR A 41 3.87 6.38 -4.42
C TYR A 41 4.94 6.10 -3.36
N PRO A 42 6.22 5.87 -3.71
CA PRO A 42 7.30 5.91 -2.73
C PRO A 42 7.26 7.20 -1.91
N VAL A 43 7.18 7.09 -0.59
CA VAL A 43 7.07 8.22 0.35
C VAL A 43 8.25 8.22 1.33
N ALA A 44 8.71 9.41 1.67
CA ALA A 44 9.63 9.66 2.78
C ALA A 44 9.19 10.93 3.50
N ASN A 45 9.01 10.87 4.81
CA ASN A 45 8.67 12.02 5.67
C ASN A 45 7.42 12.77 5.16
N GLY A 46 6.37 12.02 4.79
CA GLY A 46 5.10 12.57 4.32
C GLY A 46 5.11 13.15 2.89
N GLN A 47 6.23 13.03 2.15
CA GLN A 47 6.35 13.53 0.78
C GLN A 47 6.72 12.41 -0.19
N THR A 48 6.27 12.51 -1.45
CA THR A 48 6.67 11.58 -2.49
C THR A 48 8.17 11.68 -2.78
N SER A 49 8.89 10.56 -2.71
CA SER A 49 10.31 10.45 -3.05
C SER A 49 10.55 9.19 -3.89
N MET A 50 10.48 9.32 -5.22
CA MET A 50 10.60 8.17 -6.14
C MET A 50 11.94 7.44 -6.06
N ALA A 51 13.01 8.11 -5.64
CA ALA A 51 14.36 7.56 -5.61
C ALA A 51 14.69 6.80 -4.32
N SER A 52 14.06 7.18 -3.20
CA SER A 52 14.47 6.70 -1.86
C SER A 52 13.32 6.48 -0.87
N GLY A 53 12.07 6.69 -1.30
CA GLY A 53 10.90 6.48 -0.47
C GLY A 53 10.48 5.01 -0.39
N VAL A 54 9.64 4.73 0.61
CA VAL A 54 9.00 3.43 0.83
C VAL A 54 7.62 3.45 0.20
N THR A 55 7.25 2.40 -0.53
CA THR A 55 5.86 2.23 -0.97
C THR A 55 5.05 1.59 0.17
N TYR A 56 3.95 2.20 0.58
CA TYR A 56 3.04 1.59 1.53
C TYR A 56 1.83 1.04 0.79
N VAL A 57 1.46 -0.20 1.13
CA VAL A 57 0.30 -0.89 0.56
C VAL A 57 -0.61 -1.32 1.70
N THR A 58 -1.77 -0.67 1.80
CA THR A 58 -2.89 -1.14 2.61
C THR A 58 -3.66 -2.18 1.79
N ILE A 59 -3.78 -3.38 2.33
CA ILE A 59 -4.48 -4.53 1.75
C ILE A 59 -5.30 -5.24 2.84
N GLY A 60 -6.19 -4.47 3.49
CA GLY A 60 -7.09 -4.98 4.53
C GLY A 60 -8.45 -5.42 4.00
N ASP A 61 -8.65 -5.39 2.68
CA ASP A 61 -9.86 -5.68 1.93
C ASP A 61 -10.11 -7.17 1.69
N GLY A 62 -9.83 -8.02 2.68
CA GLY A 62 -9.91 -9.49 2.55
C GLY A 62 -11.30 -10.11 2.70
N GLY A 63 -12.39 -9.32 2.77
CA GLY A 63 -13.76 -9.87 2.79
C GLY A 63 -14.36 -10.19 4.15
N ASN A 64 -13.86 -9.60 5.24
CA ASN A 64 -14.43 -9.87 6.56
C ASN A 64 -15.84 -9.24 6.73
N ARG A 65 -16.60 -9.74 7.72
CA ARG A 65 -18.01 -9.39 7.94
C ARG A 65 -18.28 -7.92 8.32
N GLU A 66 -17.25 -7.17 8.70
CA GLU A 66 -17.39 -5.76 9.12
C GLU A 66 -17.62 -4.84 7.91
N GLY A 67 -17.34 -5.33 6.69
CA GLY A 67 -17.59 -4.59 5.46
C GLY A 67 -16.43 -3.69 5.06
N HIS A 68 -16.70 -2.75 4.17
CA HIS A 68 -15.68 -1.87 3.60
C HIS A 68 -15.51 -0.56 4.37
N SER A 69 -14.28 -0.03 4.32
CA SER A 69 -13.98 1.37 4.61
C SER A 69 -14.07 2.16 3.30
N ASP A 70 -15.23 2.75 2.99
CA ASP A 70 -15.49 3.37 1.67
C ASP A 70 -15.39 4.91 1.66
N SER A 71 -15.24 5.54 2.82
CA SER A 71 -15.08 6.98 2.95
C SER A 71 -13.61 7.42 2.82
N TYR A 72 -13.41 8.56 2.16
CA TYR A 72 -12.08 9.10 1.87
C TYR A 72 -12.05 10.61 2.00
N LEU A 73 -11.00 11.11 2.65
CA LEU A 73 -10.58 12.50 2.50
C LEU A 73 -10.16 12.82 1.06
N ALA A 74 -10.04 14.11 0.77
CA ALA A 74 -9.44 14.62 -0.46
C ALA A 74 -8.14 13.85 -0.77
N LYS A 75 -8.00 13.38 -2.02
CA LYS A 75 -6.89 12.51 -2.40
C LYS A 75 -5.56 13.28 -2.24
N PRO A 76 -4.67 12.85 -1.34
CA PRO A 76 -3.35 13.47 -1.24
C PRO A 76 -2.47 13.03 -2.40
N ASP A 77 -1.48 13.85 -2.74
CA ASP A 77 -0.59 13.60 -3.88
C ASP A 77 0.21 12.30 -3.77
N TRP A 78 0.51 11.87 -2.53
CA TRP A 78 1.25 10.64 -2.27
C TRP A 78 0.43 9.36 -2.49
N SER A 79 -0.89 9.44 -2.53
CA SER A 79 -1.74 8.27 -2.74
C SER A 79 -1.80 7.95 -4.23
N ALA A 80 -1.31 6.80 -4.67
CA ALA A 80 -1.26 6.43 -6.08
C ALA A 80 -2.59 5.81 -6.54
N TYR A 81 -3.12 4.85 -5.78
CA TYR A 81 -4.37 4.15 -6.08
C TYR A 81 -5.14 3.86 -4.80
N ARG A 82 -6.48 3.97 -4.84
CA ARG A 82 -7.37 3.69 -3.71
C ARG A 82 -8.63 2.97 -4.18
N ASN A 83 -9.06 1.94 -3.47
CA ASN A 83 -10.36 1.30 -3.62
C ASN A 83 -10.90 0.91 -2.24
N GLY A 84 -12.08 1.42 -1.89
CA GLY A 84 -12.75 1.10 -0.64
C GLY A 84 -14.13 0.47 -0.87
N THR A 85 -14.39 -0.11 -2.05
CA THR A 85 -15.72 -0.61 -2.42
C THR A 85 -15.70 -2.05 -2.91
N GLU A 86 -14.53 -2.64 -3.07
CA GLU A 86 -14.34 -4.00 -3.58
C GLU A 86 -13.36 -4.75 -2.68
N PHE A 87 -13.61 -6.04 -2.49
CA PHE A 87 -12.64 -6.93 -1.84
C PHE A 87 -11.63 -7.43 -2.86
N GLY A 88 -10.47 -7.85 -2.37
CA GLY A 88 -9.40 -8.29 -3.23
C GLY A 88 -8.23 -8.92 -2.51
N HIS A 89 -7.21 -9.19 -3.32
CA HIS A 89 -5.97 -9.78 -2.86
C HIS A 89 -4.77 -9.32 -3.69
N GLY A 90 -3.59 -9.51 -3.09
CA GLY A 90 -2.32 -9.06 -3.61
C GLY A 90 -1.51 -10.20 -4.20
N ARG A 91 -0.75 -9.90 -5.25
CA ARG A 91 0.24 -10.81 -5.82
C ARG A 91 1.54 -10.06 -6.00
N VAL A 92 2.59 -10.51 -5.30
CA VAL A 92 3.97 -10.10 -5.55
C VAL A 92 4.64 -11.17 -6.40
N GLN A 93 5.19 -10.76 -7.54
CA GLN A 93 5.98 -11.62 -8.41
C GLN A 93 7.41 -11.09 -8.49
N PHE A 94 8.36 -11.80 -7.86
CA PHE A 94 9.78 -11.53 -8.02
C PHE A 94 10.27 -12.10 -9.34
N TYR A 95 10.78 -11.24 -10.22
CA TYR A 95 11.35 -11.64 -11.50
C TYR A 95 12.84 -11.92 -11.37
N ASN A 96 13.53 -11.12 -10.57
CA ASN A 96 14.95 -11.27 -10.25
C ASN A 96 15.26 -10.47 -8.97
N ALA A 97 16.53 -10.43 -8.61
CA ALA A 97 17.08 -9.73 -7.46
C ALA A 97 16.77 -8.21 -7.38
N THR A 98 16.40 -7.58 -8.49
CA THR A 98 16.16 -6.13 -8.56
C THR A 98 14.76 -5.79 -9.05
N THR A 99 13.93 -6.77 -9.37
CA THR A 99 12.63 -6.52 -10.00
C THR A 99 11.56 -7.40 -9.40
N ALA A 100 10.52 -6.75 -8.88
CA ALA A 100 9.27 -7.38 -8.52
C ALA A 100 8.10 -6.62 -9.15
N ILE A 101 7.02 -7.34 -9.44
CA ILE A 101 5.75 -6.73 -9.85
C ILE A 101 4.73 -6.97 -8.76
N TRP A 102 4.07 -5.89 -8.37
CA TRP A 102 2.89 -5.89 -7.53
C TRP A 102 1.64 -5.84 -8.37
N GLN A 103 0.66 -6.66 -8.02
CA GLN A 103 -0.67 -6.63 -8.60
C GLN A 103 -1.70 -6.72 -7.48
N TRP A 104 -2.69 -5.83 -7.50
CA TRP A 104 -3.91 -6.00 -6.72
C TRP A 104 -5.06 -6.41 -7.64
N ARG A 105 -5.83 -7.39 -7.19
CA ARG A 105 -6.89 -8.04 -7.97
C ARG A 105 -8.17 -8.04 -7.15
N ARG A 106 -9.26 -7.65 -7.77
CA ARG A 106 -10.57 -7.68 -7.14
C ARG A 106 -11.15 -9.07 -7.20
N ASP A 107 -11.87 -9.45 -6.16
CA ASP A 107 -12.55 -10.75 -6.11
C ASP A 107 -13.78 -10.82 -7.03
N VAL A 108 -14.32 -9.66 -7.43
CA VAL A 108 -15.47 -9.56 -8.33
C VAL A 108 -15.11 -9.74 -9.81
N ASP A 109 -13.82 -9.69 -10.16
CA ASP A 109 -13.37 -9.82 -11.54
C ASP A 109 -13.42 -11.30 -11.97
N ALA A 110 -14.17 -11.59 -13.04
CA ALA A 110 -14.33 -12.95 -13.56
C ALA A 110 -13.04 -13.50 -14.20
N GLU A 111 -12.20 -12.61 -14.69
CA GLU A 111 -10.90 -12.92 -15.30
C GLU A 111 -9.78 -12.50 -14.34
N PRO A 112 -8.59 -13.15 -14.41
CA PRO A 112 -7.46 -12.87 -13.52
C PRO A 112 -6.74 -11.56 -13.88
N THR A 113 -7.48 -10.46 -13.96
CA THR A 113 -7.00 -9.11 -14.28
C THR A 113 -6.52 -8.36 -13.05
N SER A 114 -5.46 -7.57 -13.20
CA SER A 114 -5.00 -6.65 -12.16
C SER A 114 -5.79 -5.35 -12.26
N ALA A 115 -6.44 -4.95 -11.17
CA ALA A 115 -7.12 -3.66 -11.07
C ALA A 115 -6.15 -2.51 -10.74
N ASP A 116 -5.03 -2.84 -10.09
CA ASP A 116 -3.87 -1.99 -9.93
C ASP A 116 -2.57 -2.79 -10.10
N GLU A 117 -1.53 -2.15 -10.61
CA GLU A 117 -0.22 -2.77 -10.87
C GLU A 117 0.91 -1.78 -10.64
N ALA A 118 2.02 -2.24 -10.07
CA ALA A 118 3.25 -1.48 -9.95
C ALA A 118 4.47 -2.35 -10.21
N VAL A 119 5.48 -1.77 -10.87
CA VAL A 119 6.81 -2.39 -11.03
C VAL A 119 7.75 -1.75 -10.02
N TRP A 120 8.38 -2.57 -9.21
CA TRP A 120 9.37 -2.15 -8.22
C TRP A 120 10.76 -2.60 -8.68
N THR A 121 11.71 -1.66 -8.74
CA THR A 121 13.02 -1.86 -9.38
C THR A 121 14.23 -1.69 -8.45
N ASN A 122 14.04 -1.75 -7.13
CA ASN A 122 15.09 -1.45 -6.13
C ASN A 122 15.32 -2.63 -5.18
N ASN A 123 16.56 -2.76 -4.68
CA ASN A 123 17.13 -3.71 -3.70
C ASN A 123 16.19 -4.78 -3.08
N PHE A 124 15.80 -5.81 -3.84
CA PHE A 124 15.21 -7.04 -3.27
C PHE A 124 16.29 -8.05 -2.83
N LEU A 125 17.48 -7.56 -2.42
CA LEU A 125 18.63 -8.34 -1.96
C LEU A 125 19.06 -7.92 -0.56
#